data_AF-A0A1I3DV80-F1
#
_entry.id   AF-A0A1I3DV80-F1
#
_cell.length_a   1.000
_cell.length_b   1.000
_cell.length_c   1.000
_cell.angle_alpha   90.00
_cell.angle_beta   90.00
_cell.angle_gamma   90.00
#
_symmetry.space_group_name_H-M   'P 1'
#
loop_
_entity.id
_entity.type
_entity.pdbx_description
1 polymer ?
#
loop_
_entity_poly.entity_id
_entity_poly.type
_entity_poly.pdbx_seq_one_letter_code
_entity_poly.pdbx_strand_id
1 'polypeptide(L)' 'MLVRYKKNKKPACYDSDVLVTTGPIPAAERPKGPFKSCRNCPYPSHGFICYSSEGDCLRTDMQKINKKPNAKQKLI' A
#
# COMPACT_ATOMS: atom_id res chain seq x y z
N MET A 1 29.06 6.35 -5.96
CA MET A 1 29.37 4.93 -5.67
C MET A 1 29.39 4.08 -6.95
N LEU A 2 30.51 3.43 -7.28
CA LEU A 2 30.63 2.55 -8.46
C LEU A 2 30.44 1.08 -8.06
N VAL A 3 29.42 0.42 -8.62
CA VAL A 3 29.10 -1.00 -8.36
C VAL A 3 29.44 -1.83 -9.58
N ARG A 4 30.20 -2.93 -9.40
CA ARG A 4 30.53 -3.88 -10.46
C ARG A 4 29.78 -5.19 -10.25
N TYR A 5 28.76 -5.45 -11.07
CA TYR A 5 27.98 -6.68 -10.97
C TYR A 5 28.74 -7.88 -11.52
N LYS A 6 28.91 -8.93 -10.70
CA LYS A 6 29.66 -10.15 -11.03
C LYS A 6 29.15 -10.87 -12.29
N LYS A 7 27.83 -10.89 -12.48
CA LYS A 7 27.18 -11.64 -13.58
C LYS A 7 27.11 -10.85 -14.89
N ASN A 8 27.01 -9.53 -14.82
CA ASN A 8 26.75 -8.68 -15.99
C ASN A 8 27.98 -7.89 -16.47
N LYS A 9 29.09 -7.87 -15.70
CA LYS A 9 30.36 -7.13 -15.95
C LYS A 9 30.23 -5.63 -16.27
N LYS A 10 29.02 -5.10 -16.41
CA LYS A 10 28.71 -3.70 -16.61
C LYS A 10 28.86 -2.97 -15.27
N PRO A 11 29.70 -1.93 -15.19
CA PRO A 11 29.75 -1.07 -14.02
C PRO A 11 28.49 -0.19 -14.00
N ALA A 12 27.81 -0.13 -12.85
CA ALA A 12 26.79 0.88 -12.58
C ALA A 12 27.41 1.99 -11.74
N CYS A 13 27.35 3.22 -12.23
CA CYS A 13 27.71 4.39 -11.45
C CYS A 13 26.44 4.94 -10.80
N TYR A 14 26.32 4.79 -9.49
CA TYR A 14 25.30 5.47 -8.71
C TYR A 14 25.91 6.78 -8.20
N ASP A 15 25.52 7.88 -8.80
CA ASP A 15 25.88 9.18 -8.27
C ASP A 15 25.01 9.48 -7.05
N SER A 16 25.64 9.55 -5.86
CA SER A 16 24.95 9.87 -4.61
C SER A 16 24.33 11.25 -4.64
N ASP A 17 24.88 12.15 -5.45
CA ASP A 17 24.46 13.55 -5.53
C ASP A 17 23.19 13.70 -6.38
N VAL A 18 22.79 12.63 -7.10
CA VAL A 18 21.56 12.56 -7.92
C VAL A 18 20.45 11.75 -7.23
N LEU A 19 20.76 11.08 -6.11
CA LEU A 19 19.76 10.39 -5.32
C LEU A 19 18.98 11.42 -4.47
N VAL A 20 17.92 11.98 -5.07
CA VAL A 20 17.00 12.86 -4.37
C VAL A 20 16.23 12.04 -3.33
N THR A 21 16.62 12.15 -2.06
CA THR A 21 15.69 11.87 -0.97
C THR A 21 14.59 12.93 -1.06
N THR A 22 13.40 12.51 -1.51
CA THR A 22 12.23 13.36 -1.35
C THR A 22 12.15 13.71 0.13
N GLY A 23 12.02 15.00 0.44
CA GLY A 23 11.93 15.47 1.82
C GLY A 23 10.77 14.82 2.55
N PRO A 24 10.65 15.03 3.88
CA PRO A 24 9.57 14.47 4.67
C PRO A 24 8.23 14.75 3.98
N ILE A 25 7.59 13.70 3.47
CA ILE A 25 6.26 13.83 2.90
C ILE A 25 5.39 14.28 4.06
N PRO A 26 4.71 15.45 3.96
CA PRO A 26 3.86 15.91 5.04
C PRO A 26 2.88 14.79 5.35
N ALA A 27 2.81 14.41 6.63
CA ALA A 27 1.94 13.33 7.04
C ALA A 27 0.50 13.74 6.70
N ALA A 28 -0.08 13.10 5.69
CA ALA A 28 -1.48 13.31 5.35
C ALA A 28 -2.32 13.10 6.61
N GLU A 29 -3.38 13.91 6.76
CA GLU A 29 -4.24 13.81 7.93
C GLU A 29 -4.72 12.37 8.10
N ARG A 30 -4.45 11.89 9.29
CA ARG A 30 -4.60 10.50 9.64
C ARG A 30 -6.08 10.22 9.96
N PRO A 31 -6.83 9.43 9.17
CA PRO A 31 -8.24 9.20 9.44
C PRO A 31 -8.42 8.51 10.81
N LYS A 32 -9.16 9.13 11.73
CA LYS A 32 -9.30 8.68 13.13
C LYS A 32 -10.43 7.65 13.24
N GLY A 33 -10.14 6.48 13.81
CA GLY A 33 -11.13 5.41 14.00
C GLY A 33 -12.09 5.65 15.18
N PRO A 34 -13.14 4.80 15.34
CA PRO A 34 -13.48 3.64 14.50
C PRO A 34 -14.44 3.97 13.35
N PHE A 35 -14.15 3.45 12.16
CA PHE A 35 -14.99 3.64 10.97
C PHE A 35 -16.27 2.81 11.05
N LYS A 36 -17.36 3.32 10.45
CA LYS A 36 -18.67 2.63 10.41
C LYS A 36 -18.57 1.23 9.77
N SER A 37 -17.65 1.05 8.83
CA SER A 37 -17.36 -0.22 8.14
C SER A 37 -16.53 -1.22 8.96
N CYS A 38 -15.93 -0.80 10.08
CA CYS A 38 -15.09 -1.63 10.98
C CYS A 38 -15.85 -1.97 12.30
N ARG A 39 -17.19 -1.80 12.36
CA ARG A 39 -18.00 -2.21 13.53
C ARG A 39 -17.82 -3.71 13.78
N ASN A 40 -17.40 -4.08 14.99
CA ASN A 40 -17.11 -5.47 15.42
C ASN A 40 -15.96 -6.15 14.66
N CYS A 41 -15.01 -5.40 14.10
CA CYS A 41 -13.79 -6.00 13.55
C CYS A 41 -12.92 -6.53 14.71
N PRO A 42 -12.40 -7.78 14.64
CA PRO A 42 -11.51 -8.31 15.67
C PRO A 42 -10.09 -7.72 15.59
N TYR A 43 -9.84 -6.86 14.60
CA TYR A 43 -8.58 -6.18 14.42
C TYR A 43 -8.62 -4.78 15.06
N PRO A 44 -7.48 -4.26 15.55
CA PRO A 44 -7.39 -2.91 16.09
C PRO A 44 -7.94 -1.87 15.11
N SER A 45 -8.59 -0.82 15.63
CA SER A 45 -9.09 0.30 14.82
C SER A 45 -7.98 1.23 14.28
N HIS A 46 -6.75 0.72 14.16
CA HIS A 46 -5.57 1.40 13.67
C HIS A 46 -4.72 0.44 12.81
N GLY A 47 -4.07 0.97 11.78
CA GLY A 47 -3.20 0.21 10.87
C GLY A 47 -3.90 -0.30 9.61
N PHE A 48 -3.15 -0.87 8.68
CA PHE A 48 -3.57 -1.13 7.28
C PHE A 48 -4.90 -1.88 7.10
N ILE A 49 -5.37 -2.63 8.11
CA ILE A 49 -6.63 -3.38 8.04
C ILE A 49 -7.86 -2.48 8.20
N CYS A 50 -7.86 -1.52 9.13
CA CYS A 50 -8.97 -0.59 9.35
C CYS A 50 -8.58 0.85 9.05
N TYR A 51 -7.54 1.08 8.25
CA TYR A 51 -6.97 2.40 7.99
C TYR A 51 -6.68 2.56 6.50
N SER A 52 -7.75 2.59 5.70
CA SER A 52 -7.66 3.05 4.31
C SER A 52 -7.80 4.57 4.25
N SER A 53 -7.25 5.20 3.20
CA SER A 53 -7.40 6.64 2.94
C SER A 53 -8.86 7.08 2.83
N GLU A 54 -9.74 6.16 2.45
CA GLU A 54 -11.18 6.40 2.28
C GLU A 54 -12.00 6.13 3.55
N GLY A 55 -11.36 5.72 4.66
CA GLY A 55 -12.05 5.36 5.90
C GLY A 55 -12.77 4.01 5.82
N ASP A 56 -12.31 3.13 4.93
CA ASP A 56 -12.82 1.78 4.77
C ASP A 56 -11.92 0.70 5.41
N CYS A 57 -12.54 -0.45 5.69
CA CYS A 57 -11.89 -1.61 6.29
C CYS A 57 -11.55 -2.67 5.22
N LEU A 58 -10.27 -2.98 5.07
CA LEU A 58 -9.75 -3.97 4.13
C LEU A 58 -10.42 -5.35 4.33
N ARG A 59 -10.72 -5.73 5.57
CA ARG A 59 -11.42 -7.00 5.86
C ARG A 59 -12.81 -7.01 5.19
N THR A 60 -13.54 -5.91 5.27
CA THR A 60 -14.86 -5.76 4.66
C THR A 60 -14.76 -5.84 3.15
N ASP A 61 -13.73 -5.24 2.55
CA ASP A 61 -13.52 -5.30 1.10
C ASP A 61 -13.11 -6.70 0.63
N MET A 62 -12.24 -7.39 1.36
CA MET A 62 -11.90 -8.78 1.09
C MET A 62 -13.12 -9.70 1.22
N GLN A 63 -14.01 -9.45 2.18
CA GLN A 63 -15.29 -10.16 2.25
C GLN A 63 -16.17 -9.89 1.03
N LYS A 64 -16.26 -8.65 0.53
CA LYS A 64 -17.00 -8.33 -0.71
C LYS A 64 -16.38 -9.05 -1.91
N ILE A 65 -15.05 -9.12 -2.01
CA ILE A 65 -14.34 -9.81 -3.09
C ILE A 65 -14.62 -11.31 -3.04
N ASN A 66 -14.49 -11.94 -1.87
CA ASN A 66 -14.75 -13.37 -1.69
C ASN A 66 -16.21 -13.75 -1.89
N LYS A 67 -17.15 -12.83 -1.61
CA LYS A 67 -18.60 -13.03 -1.84
C LYS A 67 -19.00 -12.86 -3.30
N LYS A 68 -18.14 -12.36 -4.18
CA LYS A 68 -18.41 -12.31 -5.63
C LYS A 68 -18.02 -13.68 -6.23
N PRO A 69 -18.98 -14.58 -6.53
CA PRO A 69 -18.65 -15.79 -7.27
C PRO A 69 -18.17 -15.37 -8.66
N ASN A 70 -16.87 -15.47 -8.93
CA ASN A 70 -16.24 -15.38 -10.25
C ASN A 70 -17.06 -14.64 -11.31
N ALA A 71 -17.33 -13.35 -11.10
CA ALA A 71 -17.80 -12.49 -12.18
C ALA A 71 -16.58 -12.29 -13.08
N LYS A 72 -16.34 -13.27 -13.95
CA LYS A 72 -15.40 -13.14 -15.05
C LYS A 72 -15.68 -11.80 -15.70
N GLN A 73 -14.64 -11.00 -15.82
CA GLN A 73 -14.60 -9.89 -16.75
C GLN A 73 -14.86 -10.47 -18.16
N LYS A 74 -16.12 -10.67 -18.52
CA LYS A 74 -16.58 -10.64 -19.91
C LYS A 74 -17.04 -9.20 -20.11
N LEU A 75 -16.07 -8.32 -20.31
CA LEU A 75 -16.34 -7.09 -21.03
C LEU A 75 -16.21 -7.45 -22.51
N ILE A 76 -17.34 -7.29 -23.20
CA ILE A 76 -17.52 -7.40 -24.65
C ILE A 76 -16.67 -6.35 -25.36
#